data_AF-A0A0P9Y2T4-F1
#
_entry.id   AF-A0A0P9Y2T4-F1
#
_cell.length_a   1.000
_cell.length_b   1.000
_cell.length_c   1.000
_cell.angle_alpha   90.00
_cell.angle_beta   90.00
_cell.angle_gamma   90.00
#
_symmetry.space_group_name_H-M   'P 1'
#
loop_
_entity.id
_entity.type
_entity.pdbx_description
1 polymer ?
#
loop_
_entity_poly.entity_id
_entity_poly.type
_entity_poly.pdbx_seq_one_letter_code
_entity_poly.pdbx_strand_id
1 'polypeptide(L)'
;MQQTIMGKFRFLGKTIGYVGWSLFWLLIWDVIVTVDFMLYLERKITLPSMPLTLLGSALVVLTSFRNSSAYNRWWEARTLWGALVNSSRSFARQVLTLVEDDEGGINPVKATLLRRHVAYVKCLSAHLKGGHCGDEVQALIPREEFERRFDTNNFPNDLLNTSAALLAKEYQSGRLDSIRLARLESTMVDISNCQGGMERIANTPLPYPYVAFPRLFITLFCLIVPIGLVETLGWFTPLASTVVGFMLLAIEKIGTDLQSPFKASEHEIQMTALCANIERNLDSMLRGAQEESKVS
;
A
#
# COMPACT_ATOMS: atom_id res chain seq x y z
N MET A 1 13.15 -21.11 23.66
CA MET A 1 13.14 -22.09 22.54
C MET A 1 11.73 -22.37 22.01
N GLN A 2 10.73 -22.64 22.85
CA GLN A 2 9.33 -22.84 22.43
C GLN A 2 8.67 -21.63 21.74
N GLN A 3 8.90 -20.39 22.20
CA GLN A 3 8.34 -19.18 21.54
C GLN A 3 8.86 -18.96 20.11
N THR A 4 10.12 -19.32 19.83
CA THR A 4 10.73 -19.23 18.50
C THR A 4 10.15 -20.26 17.53
N ILE A 5 9.81 -21.45 18.04
CA ILE A 5 9.18 -22.54 17.27
C ILE A 5 7.73 -22.16 16.95
N MET A 6 6.99 -21.63 17.94
CA MET A 6 5.59 -21.19 17.75
C MET A 6 5.49 -20.04 16.74
N GLY A 7 6.46 -19.11 16.74
CA GLY A 7 6.58 -18.07 15.72
C GLY A 7 6.86 -18.63 14.32
N LYS A 8 7.73 -19.64 14.19
CA LYS A 8 8.01 -20.33 12.92
C LYS A 8 6.79 -21.10 12.40
N PHE A 9 6.04 -21.79 13.26
CA PHE A 9 4.81 -22.48 12.86
C PHE A 9 3.69 -21.52 12.45
N ARG A 10 3.56 -20.37 13.12
CA ARG A 10 2.62 -19.32 12.71
C ARG A 10 3.01 -18.69 11.37
N PHE A 11 4.30 -18.52 11.13
CA PHE A 11 4.82 -18.04 9.84
C PHE A 11 4.61 -19.08 8.73
N LEU A 12 4.92 -20.36 8.98
CA LEU A 12 4.64 -21.45 8.04
C LEU A 12 3.13 -21.54 7.73
N GLY A 13 2.27 -21.47 8.74
CA GLY A 13 0.82 -21.52 8.57
C GLY A 13 0.28 -20.33 7.76
N LYS A 14 0.81 -19.12 7.96
CA LYS A 14 0.47 -17.95 7.14
C LYS A 14 0.95 -18.09 5.69
N THR A 15 2.18 -18.56 5.49
CA THR A 15 2.75 -18.79 4.15
C THR A 15 2.01 -19.91 3.39
N ILE A 16 1.59 -20.95 4.11
CA ILE A 16 0.71 -22.01 3.59
C ILE A 16 -0.71 -21.45 3.34
N GLY A 17 -1.23 -20.52 4.13
CA GLY A 17 -2.47 -19.81 3.78
C GLY A 17 -2.35 -18.91 2.53
N TYR A 18 -1.17 -18.35 2.32
CA TYR A 18 -0.88 -17.35 1.29
C TYR A 18 -0.78 -17.95 -0.14
N VAL A 19 -0.26 -19.17 -0.26
CA VAL A 19 -0.07 -19.89 -1.54
C VAL A 19 -0.66 -21.31 -1.51
N GLY A 20 -0.93 -21.85 -0.32
CA GLY A 20 -1.09 -23.28 -0.13
C GLY A 20 -2.38 -23.88 -0.68
N TRP A 21 -3.42 -23.09 -0.98
CA TRP A 21 -4.57 -23.65 -1.69
C TRP A 21 -4.19 -24.11 -3.09
N SER A 22 -3.49 -23.27 -3.86
CA SER A 22 -2.97 -23.64 -5.18
C SER A 22 -1.92 -24.75 -5.08
N LEU A 23 -1.02 -24.67 -4.08
CA LEU A 23 0.02 -25.68 -3.88
C LEU A 23 -0.56 -27.04 -3.52
N PHE A 24 -1.65 -27.10 -2.76
CA PHE A 24 -2.33 -28.34 -2.38
C PHE A 24 -2.88 -29.07 -3.61
N TRP A 25 -3.55 -28.35 -4.52
CA TRP A 25 -4.03 -28.94 -5.78
C TRP A 25 -2.89 -29.38 -6.69
N LEU A 26 -1.79 -28.63 -6.72
CA LEU A 26 -0.58 -29.02 -7.45
C LEU A 26 0.07 -30.27 -6.84
N LEU A 27 0.11 -30.41 -5.52
CA LEU A 27 0.62 -31.61 -4.86
C LEU A 27 -0.25 -32.84 -5.20
N ILE A 28 -1.58 -32.69 -5.18
CA ILE A 28 -2.48 -33.77 -5.63
C ILE A 28 -2.19 -34.14 -7.08
N TRP A 29 -2.04 -33.14 -7.95
CA TRP A 29 -1.67 -33.36 -9.35
C TRP A 29 -0.33 -34.09 -9.48
N ASP A 30 0.70 -33.68 -8.73
CA ASP A 30 2.00 -34.32 -8.74
C ASP A 30 1.91 -35.81 -8.34
N VAL A 31 1.10 -36.12 -7.31
CA VAL A 31 0.86 -37.49 -6.85
C VAL A 31 0.16 -38.31 -7.93
N ILE A 32 -0.87 -37.75 -8.58
CA ILE A 32 -1.58 -38.41 -9.68
C ILE A 32 -0.62 -38.75 -10.82
N VAL A 33 0.16 -37.78 -11.30
CA VAL A 33 1.15 -37.98 -12.37
C VAL A 33 2.18 -39.05 -11.98
N THR A 34 2.65 -39.02 -10.74
CA THR A 34 3.66 -39.98 -10.25
C THR A 34 3.11 -41.40 -10.17
N VAL A 35 1.90 -41.57 -9.64
CA VAL A 35 1.23 -42.87 -9.52
C VAL A 35 0.91 -43.45 -10.90
N ASP A 36 0.37 -42.62 -11.81
CA ASP A 36 0.05 -43.00 -13.18
C ASP A 36 1.30 -43.49 -13.92
N PHE A 37 2.39 -42.71 -13.88
CA PHE A 37 3.66 -43.08 -14.51
C PHE A 37 4.31 -44.34 -13.91
N MET A 38 4.21 -44.54 -12.60
CA MET A 38 4.86 -45.66 -11.91
C MET A 38 4.10 -46.99 -12.02
N LEU A 39 2.76 -46.95 -12.06
CA LEU A 39 1.92 -48.15 -11.93
C LEU A 39 1.13 -48.50 -13.18
N TYR A 40 0.75 -47.54 -14.03
CA TYR A 40 -0.23 -47.75 -15.09
C TYR A 40 0.30 -47.49 -16.50
N LEU A 41 1.29 -46.60 -16.66
CA LEU A 41 1.73 -46.16 -17.97
C LEU A 41 2.65 -47.18 -18.67
N GLU A 42 2.07 -48.12 -19.42
CA GLU A 42 2.82 -49.05 -20.30
C GLU A 42 3.57 -48.32 -21.44
N ARG A 43 3.14 -47.10 -21.79
CA ARG A 43 3.84 -46.18 -22.70
C ARG A 43 4.35 -44.96 -21.95
N LYS A 44 5.64 -44.97 -21.59
CA LYS A 44 6.31 -43.84 -20.93
C LYS A 44 6.34 -42.62 -21.87
N ILE A 45 5.44 -41.67 -21.67
CA ILE A 45 5.52 -40.35 -22.32
C ILE A 45 6.69 -39.63 -21.68
N THR A 46 7.81 -39.54 -22.39
CA THR A 46 9.00 -38.84 -21.93
C THR A 46 9.00 -37.43 -22.49
N LEU A 47 8.96 -36.44 -21.60
CA LEU A 47 9.17 -35.05 -22.00
C LEU A 47 10.67 -34.74 -21.96
N PRO A 48 11.25 -34.15 -23.02
CA PRO A 48 12.64 -33.73 -22.98
C PRO A 48 12.87 -32.69 -21.87
N SER A 49 13.95 -32.84 -21.11
CA SER A 49 14.27 -31.93 -20.00
C SER A 49 14.75 -30.55 -20.44
N MET A 50 15.34 -30.42 -21.64
CA MET A 50 15.87 -29.15 -22.16
C MET A 50 14.79 -28.05 -22.37
N PRO A 51 13.63 -28.32 -23.01
CA PRO A 51 12.53 -27.36 -23.06
C PRO A 51 12.04 -26.91 -21.69
N LEU A 52 12.00 -27.82 -20.70
CA LEU A 52 11.51 -27.50 -19.36
C LEU A 52 12.45 -26.50 -18.65
N THR A 53 13.77 -26.71 -18.73
CA THR A 53 14.74 -25.79 -18.12
C THR A 53 14.74 -24.42 -18.81
N LEU A 54 14.59 -24.39 -20.15
CA LEU A 54 14.45 -23.14 -20.90
C LEU A 54 13.18 -22.38 -20.51
N LEU A 55 12.04 -23.05 -20.42
CA LEU A 55 10.78 -22.44 -19.98
C LEU A 55 10.90 -21.92 -18.54
N GLY A 56 11.48 -22.70 -17.62
CA GLY A 56 11.66 -22.30 -16.23
C GLY A 56 12.52 -21.04 -16.09
N SER A 57 13.66 -21.00 -16.80
CA SER A 57 14.54 -19.82 -16.80
C SER A 57 13.87 -18.58 -17.39
N ALA A 58 13.14 -18.72 -18.51
CA ALA A 58 12.38 -17.62 -19.10
C ALA A 58 11.30 -17.09 -18.13
N LEU A 59 10.63 -17.96 -17.39
CA LEU A 59 9.61 -17.58 -16.41
C LEU A 59 10.19 -16.83 -15.22
N VAL A 60 11.34 -17.26 -14.71
CA VAL A 60 12.03 -16.55 -13.62
C VAL A 60 12.38 -15.14 -14.06
N VAL A 61 12.91 -14.96 -15.28
CA VAL A 61 13.25 -13.65 -15.83
C VAL A 61 12.00 -12.77 -15.99
N LEU A 62 10.94 -13.29 -16.62
CA LEU A 62 9.69 -12.56 -16.83
C LEU A 62 9.05 -12.12 -15.50
N THR A 63 9.05 -13.01 -14.51
CA THR A 63 8.48 -12.74 -13.18
C THR A 63 9.33 -11.74 -12.42
N SER A 64 10.66 -11.80 -12.54
CA SER A 64 11.58 -10.84 -11.92
C SER A 64 11.33 -9.41 -12.42
N PHE A 65 11.19 -9.20 -13.72
CA PHE A 65 10.91 -7.88 -14.28
C PHE A 65 9.58 -7.32 -13.77
N ARG A 66 8.51 -8.13 -13.80
CA ARG A 66 7.20 -7.75 -13.24
C ARG A 66 7.32 -7.37 -11.76
N ASN A 67 7.99 -8.19 -10.96
CA ASN A 67 8.12 -7.97 -9.52
C ASN A 67 8.93 -6.71 -9.22
N SER A 68 9.97 -6.42 -10.01
CA SER A 68 10.70 -5.17 -9.92
C SER A 68 9.79 -3.96 -10.16
N SER A 69 8.94 -4.01 -11.19
CA SER A 69 7.95 -2.94 -11.44
C SER A 69 6.93 -2.81 -10.30
N ALA A 70 6.44 -3.92 -9.75
CA ALA A 70 5.52 -3.91 -8.62
C ALA A 70 6.17 -3.33 -7.35
N TYR A 71 7.41 -3.71 -7.06
CA TYR A 71 8.20 -3.20 -5.94
C TYR A 71 8.41 -1.68 -6.05
N ASN A 72 8.76 -1.19 -7.25
CA ASN A 72 8.96 0.24 -7.47
C ASN A 72 7.68 1.06 -7.19
N ARG A 73 6.50 0.56 -7.61
CA ARG A 73 5.21 1.18 -7.28
C ARG A 73 4.95 1.22 -5.78
N TRP A 74 5.22 0.12 -5.08
CA TRP A 74 5.06 0.05 -3.63
C TRP A 74 6.00 1.02 -2.91
N TRP A 75 7.26 1.07 -3.33
CA TRP A 75 8.27 1.95 -2.75
C TRP A 75 7.96 3.42 -2.99
N GLU A 76 7.50 3.78 -4.19
CA GLU A 76 7.04 5.13 -4.52
C GLU A 76 5.87 5.55 -3.62
N ALA A 77 4.84 4.69 -3.49
CA ALA A 77 3.71 4.95 -2.61
C ALA A 77 4.14 5.15 -1.15
N ARG A 78 5.07 4.33 -0.65
CA ARG A 78 5.62 4.47 0.71
C ARG A 78 6.42 5.75 0.88
N THR A 79 7.15 6.18 -0.14
CA THR A 79 7.93 7.41 -0.17
C THR A 79 7.01 8.63 -0.13
N LEU A 80 5.95 8.65 -0.94
CA LEU A 80 4.94 9.71 -0.97
C LEU A 80 4.22 9.85 0.38
N TRP A 81 3.83 8.74 1.02
CA TRP A 81 3.29 8.78 2.37
C TRP A 81 4.30 9.32 3.40
N GLY A 82 5.60 8.99 3.25
CA GLY A 82 6.66 9.55 4.09
C GLY A 82 6.83 11.06 3.92
N ALA A 83 6.79 11.53 2.68
CA ALA A 83 6.81 12.95 2.35
C ALA A 83 5.58 13.65 2.95
N LEU A 84 4.38 13.07 2.82
CA LEU A 84 3.15 13.61 3.40
C LEU A 84 3.24 13.75 4.93
N VAL A 85 3.83 12.78 5.64
CA VAL A 85 4.08 12.91 7.09
C VAL A 85 4.97 14.12 7.40
N ASN A 86 6.03 14.34 6.62
CA ASN A 86 6.94 15.47 6.81
C ASN A 86 6.28 16.82 6.47
N SER A 87 5.53 16.89 5.37
CA SER A 87 4.79 18.09 4.98
C SER A 87 3.67 18.39 5.98
N SER A 88 3.03 17.38 6.57
CA SER A 88 2.03 17.57 7.64
C SER A 88 2.64 18.23 8.88
N ARG A 89 3.83 17.81 9.31
CA ARG A 89 4.55 18.43 10.43
C ARG A 89 4.99 19.86 10.10
N SER A 90 5.44 20.08 8.87
CA SER A 90 5.85 21.41 8.41
C SER A 90 4.67 22.37 8.33
N PHE A 91 3.53 21.91 7.80
CA PHE A 91 2.27 22.64 7.78
C PHE A 91 1.84 23.01 9.21
N ALA A 92 1.81 22.04 10.13
CA ALA A 92 1.46 22.28 11.52
C ALA A 92 2.37 23.32 12.19
N ARG A 93 3.69 23.20 12.01
CA ARG A 93 4.65 24.17 12.53
C ARG A 93 4.39 25.56 11.97
N GLN A 94 4.25 25.68 10.65
CA GLN A 94 4.02 26.96 9.99
C GLN A 94 2.69 27.60 10.42
N VAL A 95 1.61 26.83 10.54
CA VAL A 95 0.33 27.34 11.04
C VAL A 95 0.48 27.86 12.47
N LEU A 96 1.18 27.12 13.34
CA LEU A 96 1.35 27.51 14.74
C LEU A 96 2.25 28.74 14.91
N THR A 97 3.28 28.92 14.07
CA THR A 97 4.29 29.97 14.25
C THR A 97 4.14 31.18 13.33
N LEU A 98 3.52 31.04 12.16
CA LEU A 98 3.45 32.11 11.16
C LEU A 98 2.12 32.88 11.19
N VAL A 99 1.03 32.20 11.57
CA VAL A 99 -0.27 32.83 11.78
C VAL A 99 -0.22 33.60 13.10
N GLU A 100 -0.51 34.90 13.07
CA GLU A 100 -0.55 35.73 14.27
C GLU A 100 -1.67 35.28 15.23
N ASP A 101 -1.40 35.42 16.52
CA ASP A 101 -2.37 35.17 17.59
C ASP A 101 -3.34 36.35 17.74
N ASP A 102 -4.48 36.10 18.38
CA ASP A 102 -5.46 37.16 18.69
C ASP A 102 -5.06 37.84 20.02
N GLU A 103 -5.58 39.05 20.28
CA GLU A 103 -5.32 39.78 21.53
C GLU A 103 -5.71 38.97 22.79
N GLY A 104 -6.62 37.99 22.65
CA GLY A 104 -7.08 37.10 23.71
C GLY A 104 -6.34 35.77 23.84
N GLY A 105 -5.21 35.58 23.14
CA GLY A 105 -4.40 34.36 23.14
C GLY A 105 -4.39 33.64 21.80
N ILE A 106 -4.13 32.32 21.83
CA ILE A 106 -3.97 31.52 20.61
C ILE A 106 -5.16 31.67 19.66
N ASN A 107 -4.85 32.01 18.41
CA ASN A 107 -5.85 32.13 17.35
C ASN A 107 -6.53 30.75 17.11
N PRO A 108 -7.87 30.66 17.24
CA PRO A 108 -8.60 29.39 17.11
C PRO A 108 -8.53 28.77 15.72
N VAL A 109 -8.16 29.55 14.69
CA VAL A 109 -7.94 29.05 13.32
C VAL A 109 -6.77 28.06 13.29
N LYS A 110 -5.76 28.22 14.16
CA LYS A 110 -4.64 27.28 14.26
C LYS A 110 -5.12 25.86 14.58
N ALA A 111 -5.93 25.71 15.64
CA ALA A 111 -6.52 24.42 16.01
C ALA A 111 -7.45 23.88 14.93
N THR A 112 -8.22 24.76 14.28
CA THR A 112 -9.13 24.39 13.20
C THR A 112 -8.36 23.82 12.00
N LEU A 113 -7.32 24.49 11.53
CA LEU A 113 -6.49 24.05 10.40
C LEU A 113 -5.80 22.71 10.68
N LEU A 114 -5.27 22.50 11.89
CA LEU A 114 -4.65 21.22 12.27
C LEU A 114 -5.68 20.07 12.28
N ARG A 115 -6.87 20.27 12.87
CA ARG A 115 -7.95 19.27 12.86
C ARG A 115 -8.42 18.95 11.44
N ARG A 116 -8.56 19.98 10.60
CA ARG A 116 -8.90 19.84 9.18
C ARG A 116 -7.83 19.07 8.41
N HIS A 117 -6.55 19.28 8.73
CA HIS A 117 -5.45 18.51 8.13
C HIS A 117 -5.51 17.02 8.53
N VAL A 118 -5.90 16.71 9.76
CA VAL A 118 -6.16 15.33 10.20
C VAL A 118 -7.34 14.72 9.44
N ALA A 119 -8.43 15.46 9.27
CA ALA A 119 -9.58 15.05 8.46
C ALA A 119 -9.14 14.73 7.01
N TYR A 120 -8.36 15.62 6.42
CA TYR A 120 -7.79 15.47 5.09
C TYR A 120 -7.02 14.15 4.93
N VAL A 121 -6.06 13.86 5.80
CA VAL A 121 -5.25 12.62 5.66
C VAL A 121 -6.07 11.35 5.87
N LYS A 122 -7.09 11.38 6.74
CA LYS A 122 -8.02 10.25 6.94
C LYS A 122 -8.88 10.02 5.70
N CYS A 123 -9.43 11.09 5.12
CA CYS A 123 -10.21 10.99 3.89
C CYS A 123 -9.35 10.58 2.69
N LEU A 124 -8.09 11.02 2.60
CA LEU A 124 -7.16 10.58 1.56
C LEU A 124 -6.89 9.07 1.65
N SER A 125 -6.67 8.54 2.85
CA SER A 125 -6.52 7.10 3.08
C SER A 125 -7.74 6.31 2.60
N ALA A 126 -8.95 6.77 2.91
CA ALA A 126 -10.19 6.15 2.44
C ALA A 126 -10.35 6.25 0.90
N HIS A 127 -10.04 7.41 0.34
CA HIS A 127 -10.10 7.67 -1.10
C HIS A 127 -9.18 6.74 -1.88
N LEU A 128 -7.94 6.54 -1.43
CA LEU A 128 -6.98 5.62 -2.07
C LEU A 128 -7.40 4.15 -2.00
N LYS A 129 -8.30 3.78 -1.07
CA LYS A 129 -8.93 2.45 -1.01
C LYS A 129 -10.15 2.31 -1.93
N GLY A 130 -10.58 3.40 -2.56
CA GLY A 130 -11.81 3.46 -3.36
C GLY A 130 -13.09 3.57 -2.52
N GLY A 131 -12.99 4.00 -1.26
CA GLY A 131 -14.12 4.17 -0.35
C GLY A 131 -14.38 5.64 0.00
N HIS A 132 -15.50 5.87 0.70
CA HIS A 132 -15.82 7.18 1.26
C HIS A 132 -15.17 7.37 2.64
N CYS A 133 -14.96 8.63 3.00
CA CYS A 133 -14.44 9.00 4.31
C CYS A 133 -15.40 8.55 5.43
N GLY A 134 -14.85 7.95 6.49
CA GLY A 134 -15.63 7.42 7.60
C GLY A 134 -16.22 8.51 8.50
N ASP A 135 -17.24 8.15 9.28
CA ASP A 135 -17.99 9.09 10.15
C ASP A 135 -17.13 9.67 11.29
N GLU A 136 -15.99 9.05 11.62
CA GLU A 136 -15.01 9.59 12.56
C GLU A 136 -14.50 10.99 12.18
N VAL A 137 -14.53 11.34 10.89
CA VAL A 137 -14.08 12.64 10.40
C VAL A 137 -15.10 13.75 10.65
N GLN A 138 -16.38 13.41 10.88
CA GLN A 138 -17.43 14.39 11.19
C GLN A 138 -17.11 15.20 12.45
N ALA A 139 -16.33 14.66 13.39
CA ALA A 139 -15.91 15.39 14.59
C ALA A 139 -14.82 16.45 14.33
N LEU A 140 -14.16 16.40 13.16
CA LEU A 140 -13.01 17.23 12.82
C LEU A 140 -13.34 18.41 11.90
N ILE A 141 -14.48 18.35 11.21
CA ILE A 141 -14.92 19.36 10.23
C ILE A 141 -16.43 19.66 10.38
N PRO A 142 -16.91 20.82 9.91
CA PRO A 142 -18.34 21.14 9.93
C PRO A 142 -19.18 20.07 9.22
N ARG A 143 -20.37 19.77 9.77
CA ARG A 143 -21.28 18.75 9.23
C ARG A 143 -21.67 19.02 7.78
N GLU A 144 -22.01 20.26 7.46
CA GLU A 144 -22.38 20.68 6.10
C GLU A 144 -21.25 20.37 5.09
N GLU A 145 -20.00 20.59 5.49
CA GLU A 145 -18.85 20.27 4.66
C GLU A 145 -18.64 18.75 4.54
N PHE A 146 -18.83 17.99 5.61
CA PHE A 146 -18.72 16.53 5.60
C PHE A 146 -19.79 15.84 4.73
N GLU A 147 -20.98 16.43 4.61
CA GLU A 147 -22.07 15.91 3.76
C GLU A 147 -21.72 15.99 2.26
N ARG A 148 -20.89 16.96 1.85
CA ARG A 148 -20.41 17.10 0.45
C ARG A 148 -19.55 15.92 -0.04
N ARG A 149 -19.10 15.02 0.85
CA ARG A 149 -18.26 13.86 0.49
C ARG A 149 -18.88 12.91 -0.54
N PHE A 150 -20.20 12.99 -0.73
CA PHE A 150 -20.94 12.19 -1.73
C PHE A 150 -21.08 12.90 -3.08
N ASP A 151 -20.93 14.23 -3.11
CA ASP A 151 -21.17 15.05 -4.29
C ASP A 151 -19.86 15.41 -5.04
N THR A 152 -18.72 15.29 -4.35
CA THR A 152 -17.41 15.69 -4.86
C THR A 152 -16.65 14.52 -5.48
N ASN A 153 -15.95 14.75 -6.59
CA ASN A 153 -15.06 13.76 -7.19
C ASN A 153 -13.78 13.51 -6.37
N ASN A 154 -13.32 14.51 -5.61
CA ASN A 154 -12.10 14.45 -4.82
C ASN A 154 -12.26 15.21 -3.50
N PHE A 155 -12.99 14.61 -2.57
CA PHE A 155 -13.25 15.20 -1.26
C PHE A 155 -11.97 15.59 -0.47
N PRO A 156 -10.88 14.79 -0.47
CA PRO A 156 -9.63 15.22 0.17
C PRO A 156 -9.07 16.53 -0.41
N ASN A 157 -9.09 16.70 -1.74
CA ASN A 157 -8.64 17.93 -2.36
C ASN A 157 -9.52 19.14 -1.97
N ASP A 158 -10.83 18.94 -1.84
CA ASP A 158 -11.74 20.00 -1.39
C ASP A 158 -11.49 20.44 0.05
N LEU A 159 -11.07 19.52 0.93
CA LEU A 159 -10.63 19.85 2.29
C LEU A 159 -9.36 20.72 2.28
N LEU A 160 -8.40 20.45 1.38
CA LEU A 160 -7.22 21.30 1.19
C LEU A 160 -7.61 22.68 0.67
N ASN A 161 -8.45 22.77 -0.36
CA ASN A 161 -8.92 24.04 -0.92
C ASN A 161 -9.62 24.91 0.13
N THR A 162 -10.48 24.29 0.94
CA THR A 162 -11.19 25.00 2.01
C THR A 162 -10.23 25.41 3.14
N SER A 163 -9.17 24.65 3.39
CA SER A 163 -8.11 25.06 4.34
C SER A 163 -7.26 26.21 3.81
N ALA A 164 -6.94 26.24 2.52
CA ALA A 164 -6.30 27.39 1.86
C ALA A 164 -7.19 28.65 1.90
N ALA A 165 -8.52 28.49 1.74
CA ALA A 165 -9.46 29.60 1.89
C ALA A 165 -9.48 30.20 3.31
N LEU A 166 -9.25 29.40 4.35
CA LEU A 166 -9.07 29.91 5.72
C LEU A 166 -7.77 30.71 5.85
N LEU A 167 -6.66 30.23 5.29
CA LEU A 167 -5.40 30.98 5.27
C LEU A 167 -5.53 32.31 4.51
N ALA A 168 -6.27 32.32 3.40
CA ALA A 168 -6.55 33.55 2.66
C ALA A 168 -7.36 34.57 3.48
N LYS A 169 -8.28 34.12 4.35
CA LYS A 169 -8.99 35.01 5.29
C LYS A 169 -8.06 35.60 6.34
N GLU A 170 -7.14 34.80 6.88
CA GLU A 170 -6.12 35.28 7.83
C GLU A 170 -5.17 36.32 7.19
N TYR A 171 -4.85 36.15 5.90
CA TYR A 171 -4.14 37.16 5.12
C TYR A 171 -4.94 38.45 4.96
N GLN A 172 -6.22 38.35 4.58
CA GLN A 172 -7.10 39.51 4.44
C GLN A 172 -7.31 40.27 5.76
N SER A 173 -7.25 39.58 6.90
CA SER A 173 -7.34 40.20 8.23
C SER A 173 -6.01 40.73 8.76
N GLY A 174 -4.93 40.67 7.97
CA GLY A 174 -3.60 41.15 8.37
C GLY A 174 -2.87 40.26 9.38
N ARG A 175 -3.38 39.05 9.66
CA ARG A 175 -2.76 38.05 10.55
C ARG A 175 -1.74 37.16 9.85
N LEU A 176 -1.60 37.31 8.53
CA LEU A 176 -0.55 36.73 7.70
C LEU A 176 -0.04 37.78 6.71
N ASP A 177 1.27 37.90 6.56
CA ASP A 177 1.88 38.67 5.47
C ASP A 177 2.06 37.79 4.21
N SER A 178 2.39 38.45 3.09
CA SER A 178 2.56 37.79 1.78
C SER A 178 3.70 36.77 1.74
N ILE A 179 4.78 36.99 2.48
CA ILE A 179 5.94 36.09 2.54
C ILE A 179 5.56 34.84 3.34
N ARG A 180 4.90 35.00 4.48
CA ARG A 180 4.41 33.88 5.31
C ARG A 180 3.35 33.06 4.58
N LEU A 181 2.40 33.72 3.92
CA LEU A 181 1.40 33.05 3.10
C LEU A 181 2.05 32.24 1.99
N ALA A 182 3.00 32.81 1.24
CA ALA A 182 3.72 32.10 0.19
C ALA A 182 4.46 30.84 0.71
N ARG A 183 4.99 30.88 1.94
CA ARG A 183 5.63 29.71 2.57
C ARG A 183 4.64 28.62 2.98
N LEU A 184 3.48 29.00 3.49
CA LEU A 184 2.38 28.06 3.77
C LEU A 184 1.86 27.42 2.48
N GLU A 185 1.61 28.22 1.44
CA GLU A 185 1.14 27.74 0.14
C GLU A 185 2.14 26.76 -0.51
N SER A 186 3.45 27.02 -0.42
CA SER A 186 4.46 26.08 -0.89
C SER A 186 4.33 24.70 -0.21
N THR A 187 3.97 24.67 1.06
CA THR A 187 3.78 23.42 1.82
C THR A 187 2.46 22.73 1.43
N MET A 188 1.41 23.50 1.15
CA MET A 188 0.15 22.99 0.60
C MET A 188 0.36 22.37 -0.79
N VAL A 189 1.20 22.98 -1.63
CA VAL A 189 1.61 22.42 -2.92
C VAL A 189 2.33 21.09 -2.75
N ASP A 190 3.25 20.97 -1.78
CA ASP A 190 3.93 19.69 -1.50
C ASP A 190 2.95 18.60 -1.04
N ILE A 191 1.96 18.96 -0.23
CA ILE A 191 0.88 18.04 0.18
C ILE A 191 0.06 17.58 -1.04
N SER A 192 -0.34 18.52 -1.90
CA SER A 192 -1.09 18.23 -3.13
C SER A 192 -0.29 17.33 -4.10
N ASN A 193 1.01 17.59 -4.25
CA ASN A 193 1.91 16.74 -5.05
C ASN A 193 1.97 15.31 -4.51
N CYS A 194 2.01 15.13 -3.18
CA CYS A 194 1.96 13.80 -2.56
C CYS A 194 0.65 13.08 -2.88
N GLN A 195 -0.48 13.78 -2.75
CA GLN A 195 -1.80 13.23 -3.09
C GLN A 195 -1.90 12.83 -4.55
N GLY A 196 -1.58 13.73 -5.49
CA GLY A 196 -1.64 13.43 -6.92
C GLY A 196 -0.72 12.27 -7.32
N GLY A 197 0.45 12.15 -6.69
CA GLY A 197 1.34 10.99 -6.85
C GLY A 197 0.69 9.68 -6.40
N MET A 198 0.04 9.67 -5.23
CA MET A 198 -0.65 8.48 -4.72
C MET A 198 -1.88 8.11 -5.56
N GLU A 199 -2.65 9.11 -6.01
CA GLU A 199 -3.77 8.91 -6.94
C GLU A 199 -3.30 8.31 -8.27
N ARG A 200 -2.18 8.79 -8.83
CA ARG A 200 -1.58 8.18 -10.03
C ARG A 200 -1.26 6.71 -9.81
N ILE A 201 -0.68 6.34 -8.68
CA ILE A 201 -0.35 4.93 -8.35
C ILE A 201 -1.63 4.10 -8.18
N ALA A 202 -2.66 4.66 -7.53
CA ALA A 202 -3.93 3.96 -7.29
C ALA A 202 -4.71 3.73 -8.60
N ASN A 203 -4.77 4.74 -9.46
CA ASN A 203 -5.63 4.77 -10.65
C ASN A 203 -4.94 4.25 -11.92
N THR A 204 -3.61 4.13 -11.93
CA THR A 204 -2.85 3.62 -13.09
C THR A 204 -2.25 2.25 -12.77
N PRO A 205 -3.02 1.14 -12.82
CA PRO A 205 -2.50 -0.20 -12.56
C PRO A 205 -1.48 -0.64 -13.63
N LEU A 206 -0.72 -1.70 -13.34
CA LEU A 206 0.12 -2.33 -14.37
C LEU A 206 -0.78 -2.84 -15.52
N PRO A 207 -0.32 -2.78 -16.77
CA PRO A 207 -1.09 -3.31 -17.90
C PRO A 207 -1.50 -4.76 -17.66
N TYR A 208 -2.76 -5.11 -17.98
CA TYR A 208 -3.32 -6.43 -17.71
C TYR A 208 -2.42 -7.61 -18.18
N PRO A 209 -1.80 -7.59 -19.38
CA PRO A 209 -0.92 -8.68 -19.81
C PRO A 209 0.30 -8.91 -18.92
N TYR A 210 0.84 -7.85 -18.29
CA TYR A 210 1.98 -7.94 -17.36
C TYR A 210 1.63 -8.68 -16.06
N VAL A 211 0.34 -8.81 -15.74
CA VAL A 211 -0.14 -9.53 -14.57
C VAL A 211 -0.67 -10.91 -14.96
N ALA A 212 -1.47 -10.97 -16.03
CA ALA A 212 -2.17 -12.19 -16.43
C ALA A 212 -1.22 -13.27 -17.00
N PHE A 213 -0.30 -12.91 -17.88
CA PHE A 213 0.59 -13.88 -18.54
C PHE A 213 1.59 -14.56 -17.60
N PRO A 214 2.34 -13.85 -16.73
CA PRO A 214 3.18 -14.52 -15.75
C PRO A 214 2.41 -15.53 -14.89
N ARG A 215 1.21 -15.16 -14.42
CA ARG A 215 0.36 -16.07 -13.64
C ARG A 215 -0.03 -17.31 -14.45
N LEU A 216 -0.55 -17.11 -15.67
CA LEU A 216 -0.92 -18.19 -16.57
C LEU A 216 0.27 -19.13 -16.83
N PHE A 217 1.42 -18.57 -17.20
CA PHE A 217 2.59 -19.37 -17.56
C PHE A 217 3.19 -20.10 -16.36
N ILE A 218 3.21 -19.49 -15.17
CA ILE A 218 3.62 -20.19 -13.95
C ILE A 218 2.67 -21.35 -13.64
N THR A 219 1.35 -21.15 -13.76
CA THR A 219 0.37 -22.22 -13.55
C THR A 219 0.58 -23.36 -14.54
N LEU A 220 0.70 -23.06 -15.84
CA LEU A 220 0.97 -24.06 -16.88
C LEU A 220 2.30 -24.78 -16.63
N PHE A 221 3.34 -24.06 -16.24
CA PHE A 221 4.64 -24.64 -15.94
C PHE A 221 4.56 -25.61 -14.76
N CYS A 222 3.89 -25.23 -13.66
CA CYS A 222 3.72 -26.12 -12.50
C CYS A 222 2.95 -27.41 -12.85
N LEU A 223 2.04 -27.36 -13.83
CA LEU A 223 1.35 -28.57 -14.31
C LEU A 223 2.27 -29.49 -15.15
N ILE A 224 3.21 -28.91 -15.90
CA ILE A 224 4.12 -29.65 -16.80
C ILE A 224 5.33 -30.23 -16.03
N VAL A 225 5.83 -29.52 -15.01
CA VAL A 225 7.01 -29.91 -14.22
C VAL A 225 6.99 -31.36 -13.74
N PRO A 226 5.93 -31.89 -13.09
CA PRO A 226 5.95 -33.26 -12.60
C PRO A 226 6.09 -34.28 -13.74
N ILE A 227 5.49 -34.02 -14.91
CA ILE A 227 5.59 -34.90 -16.08
C ILE A 227 7.03 -34.94 -16.62
N GLY A 228 7.74 -33.81 -16.59
CA GLY A 228 9.14 -33.75 -17.02
C GLY A 228 10.14 -34.32 -16.01
N LEU A 229 9.79 -34.34 -14.72
CA LEU A 229 10.66 -34.83 -13.65
C LEU A 229 10.42 -36.30 -13.30
N VAL A 230 9.24 -36.86 -13.58
CA VAL A 230 8.84 -38.20 -13.10
C VAL A 230 9.74 -39.33 -13.55
N GLU A 231 10.29 -39.25 -14.75
CA GLU A 231 11.24 -40.25 -15.25
C GLU A 231 12.54 -40.28 -14.45
N THR A 232 13.01 -39.13 -13.98
CA THR A 232 14.30 -38.99 -13.29
C THR A 232 14.20 -39.13 -11.77
N LEU A 233 13.15 -38.56 -11.17
CA LEU A 233 12.97 -38.50 -9.71
C LEU A 233 12.02 -39.58 -9.17
N GLY A 234 11.19 -40.17 -10.02
CA GLY A 234 10.24 -41.21 -9.65
C GLY A 234 9.36 -40.83 -8.47
N TRP A 235 9.34 -41.65 -7.40
CA TRP A 235 8.54 -41.40 -6.19
C TRP A 235 8.90 -40.09 -5.47
N PHE A 236 10.06 -39.50 -5.73
CA PHE A 236 10.45 -38.20 -5.17
C PHE A 236 9.92 -37.00 -5.97
N THR A 237 9.28 -37.23 -7.12
CA THR A 237 8.75 -36.18 -8.00
C THR A 237 7.79 -35.22 -7.29
N PRO A 238 6.80 -35.67 -6.49
CA PRO A 238 5.91 -34.75 -5.80
C PRO A 238 6.62 -33.80 -4.86
N LEU A 239 7.65 -34.27 -4.16
CA LEU A 239 8.44 -33.43 -3.27
C LEU A 239 9.18 -32.34 -4.05
N ALA A 240 9.88 -32.72 -5.13
CA ALA A 240 10.66 -31.78 -5.92
C ALA A 240 9.78 -30.76 -6.67
N SER A 241 8.71 -31.24 -7.32
CA SER A 241 7.75 -30.41 -8.06
C SER A 241 7.06 -29.41 -7.12
N THR A 242 6.63 -29.85 -5.93
CA THR A 242 6.03 -28.98 -4.91
C THR A 242 6.99 -27.89 -4.45
N VAL A 243 8.29 -28.17 -4.27
CA VAL A 243 9.28 -27.13 -3.92
C VAL A 243 9.39 -26.08 -5.02
N VAL A 244 9.48 -26.50 -6.29
CA VAL A 244 9.56 -25.58 -7.44
C VAL A 244 8.27 -24.74 -7.55
N GLY A 245 7.11 -25.40 -7.46
CA GLY A 245 5.81 -24.75 -7.50
C GLY A 245 5.63 -23.74 -6.37
N PHE A 246 6.06 -24.07 -5.15
CA PHE A 246 6.05 -23.14 -4.03
C PHE A 246 6.89 -21.89 -4.32
N MET A 247 8.12 -22.06 -4.82
CA MET A 247 8.99 -20.91 -5.12
C MET A 247 8.38 -19.98 -6.18
N LEU A 248 7.87 -20.54 -7.28
CA LEU A 248 7.28 -19.76 -8.37
C LEU A 248 5.96 -19.09 -7.99
N LEU A 249 5.09 -19.78 -7.26
CA LEU A 249 3.83 -19.20 -6.81
C LEU A 249 4.05 -18.14 -5.72
N ALA A 250 5.01 -18.35 -4.81
CA ALA A 250 5.32 -17.35 -3.78
C ALA A 250 5.82 -16.05 -4.40
N ILE A 251 6.74 -16.12 -5.37
CA ILE A 251 7.26 -14.92 -6.05
C ILE A 251 6.17 -14.22 -6.88
N GLU A 252 5.28 -14.96 -7.56
CA GLU A 252 4.13 -14.38 -8.28
C GLU A 252 3.20 -13.64 -7.33
N LYS A 253 2.91 -14.25 -6.18
CA LYS A 253 1.97 -13.73 -5.19
C LYS A 253 2.51 -12.48 -4.51
N ILE A 254 3.80 -12.45 -4.14
CA ILE A 254 4.48 -11.24 -3.64
C ILE A 254 4.36 -10.09 -4.64
N GLY A 255 4.62 -10.35 -5.92
CA GLY A 255 4.46 -9.34 -6.97
C GLY A 255 3.03 -8.82 -7.09
N THR A 256 2.05 -9.70 -6.92
CA THR A 256 0.62 -9.35 -6.93
C THR A 256 0.23 -8.45 -5.76
N ASP A 257 0.77 -8.68 -4.58
CA ASP A 257 0.47 -7.87 -3.39
C ASP A 257 1.15 -6.49 -3.49
N LEU A 258 2.43 -6.45 -3.89
CA LEU A 258 3.17 -5.19 -4.02
C LEU A 258 2.61 -4.25 -5.09
N GLN A 259 2.00 -4.76 -6.16
CA GLN A 259 1.49 -3.92 -7.25
C GLN A 259 0.30 -3.02 -6.82
N SER A 260 -0.40 -3.38 -5.73
CA SER A 260 -1.58 -2.71 -5.21
C SER A 260 -1.36 -2.23 -3.76
N PRO A 261 -0.48 -1.24 -3.54
CA PRO A 261 0.02 -0.89 -2.20
C PRO A 261 -1.04 -0.38 -1.22
N PHE A 262 -2.18 0.10 -1.71
CA PHE A 262 -3.26 0.66 -0.90
C PHE A 262 -4.41 -0.31 -0.61
N LYS A 263 -4.44 -1.46 -1.30
CA LYS A 263 -5.50 -2.46 -1.14
C LYS A 263 -5.10 -3.50 -0.10
N ALA A 264 -6.12 -4.12 0.50
CA ALA A 264 -5.95 -5.18 1.49
C ALA A 264 -5.05 -6.30 0.96
N SER A 265 -3.88 -6.47 1.60
CA SER A 265 -2.89 -7.51 1.32
C SER A 265 -1.94 -7.65 2.51
N GLU A 266 -1.13 -8.71 2.58
CA GLU A 266 -0.16 -8.87 3.68
C GLU A 266 0.93 -7.77 3.62
N HIS A 267 1.14 -7.19 2.44
CA HIS A 267 2.16 -6.17 2.19
C HIS A 267 1.57 -4.78 1.96
N GLU A 268 0.32 -4.53 2.36
CA GLU A 268 -0.30 -3.22 2.22
C GLU A 268 0.44 -2.15 3.03
N ILE A 269 0.42 -0.91 2.53
CA ILE A 269 0.87 0.22 3.31
C ILE A 269 -0.15 0.44 4.43
N GLN A 270 0.33 0.44 5.69
CA GLN A 270 -0.49 0.65 6.88
C GLN A 270 -0.93 2.12 7.01
N MET A 271 -1.80 2.58 6.10
CA MET A 271 -2.25 3.98 6.03
C MET A 271 -2.93 4.43 7.32
N THR A 272 -3.73 3.58 7.96
CA THR A 272 -4.35 3.89 9.26
C THR A 272 -3.32 4.24 10.33
N ALA A 273 -2.20 3.49 10.39
CA ALA A 273 -1.12 3.76 11.33
C ALA A 273 -0.38 5.07 11.00
N LEU A 274 -0.24 5.40 9.72
CA LEU A 274 0.34 6.67 9.26
C LEU A 274 -0.56 7.85 9.61
N CYS A 275 -1.87 7.76 9.35
CA CYS A 275 -2.85 8.78 9.75
C CYS A 275 -2.83 9.01 11.26
N ALA A 276 -2.86 7.95 12.07
CA ALA A 276 -2.79 8.04 13.53
C ALA A 276 -1.45 8.60 14.05
N ASN A 277 -0.35 8.42 13.30
CA ASN A 277 0.93 9.05 13.61
C ASN A 277 0.88 10.56 13.34
N ILE A 278 0.34 10.97 12.18
CA ILE A 278 0.15 12.38 11.83
C ILE A 278 -0.74 13.08 12.87
N GLU A 279 -1.89 12.49 13.20
CA GLU A 279 -2.82 12.99 14.23
C GLU A 279 -2.12 13.22 15.57
N ARG A 280 -1.40 12.22 16.09
CA ARG A 280 -0.65 12.36 17.35
C ARG A 280 0.43 13.44 17.30
N ASN A 281 1.15 13.58 16.18
CA ASN A 281 2.15 14.65 16.05
C ASN A 281 1.50 16.03 16.11
N LEU A 282 0.43 16.24 15.33
CA LEU A 282 -0.27 17.51 15.26
C LEU A 282 -0.89 17.88 16.61
N ASP A 283 -1.52 16.92 17.29
CA ASP A 283 -2.08 17.12 18.63
C ASP A 283 -1.01 17.46 19.67
N SER A 284 0.17 16.84 19.59
CA SER A 284 1.29 17.14 20.48
C SER A 284 1.83 18.55 20.24
N MET A 285 1.95 18.96 18.98
CA MET A 285 2.43 20.30 18.61
C MET A 285 1.46 21.39 19.05
N LEU A 286 0.15 21.16 18.87
CA LEU A 286 -0.88 22.10 19.31
C LEU A 286 -0.88 22.27 20.83
N ARG A 287 -0.76 21.16 21.58
CA ARG A 287 -0.66 21.21 23.05
C ARG A 287 0.56 21.99 23.52
N GLY A 288 1.72 21.78 22.91
CA GLY A 288 2.94 22.54 23.23
C GLY A 288 2.75 24.04 23.03
N ALA A 289 2.18 24.46 21.90
CA ALA A 289 1.88 25.87 21.65
C ALA A 289 0.92 26.46 22.70
N GLN A 290 -0.12 25.71 23.09
CA GLN A 290 -1.08 26.12 24.11
C GLN A 290 -0.48 26.25 25.51
N GLU A 291 0.53 25.46 25.84
CA GLU A 291 1.26 25.57 27.10
C GLU A 291 2.17 26.80 27.11
N GLU A 292 2.90 27.05 26.02
CA GLU A 292 3.75 28.24 25.87
C GLU A 292 2.95 29.55 25.98
N SER A 293 1.78 29.62 25.34
CA SER A 293 0.89 30.79 25.41
C SER A 293 0.30 31.04 26.80
N LYS A 294 0.24 30.04 27.70
CA LYS A 294 -0.24 30.24 29.09
C LYS A 294 0.84 30.77 30.03
N VAL A 295 2.11 30.62 29.63
CA VAL A 295 3.28 31.02 30.43
C VAL A 295 3.75 32.43 30.08
N SER A 296 3.48 32.89 28.85
CA SER A 296 3.72 34.27 28.39
C SER A 296 2.65 35.24 28.87
#